data_AF-K2GY55-F1
#
_entry.id   AF-K2GY55-F1
#
_cell.length_a   1.000
_cell.length_b   1.000
_cell.length_c   1.000
_cell.angle_alpha   90.00
_cell.angle_beta   90.00
_cell.angle_gamma   90.00
#
_symmetry.space_group_name_H-M   'P 1'
#
loop_
_entity.id
_entity.type
_entity.pdbx_description
1 polymer ?
#
loop_
_entity_poly.entity_id
_entity_poly.type
_entity_poly.pdbx_seq_one_letter_code
_entity_poly.pdbx_strand_id
1 'polypeptide(L)'
;MTNSELLKLIRQYEVWDEDAIEIVRIFEVMTDDKKIEILNNWHNIAMQIKKHRDDIEKEKEILLIRAIDNIEHDIEEYNKSLVAKNTKKELKKMRK
;
A
#
# COMPACT_ATOMS: atom_id res chain seq x y z
N MET A 1 5.64 5.18 31.84
CA MET A 1 4.25 5.64 32.03
C MET A 1 3.77 6.14 30.68
N THR A 2 2.78 5.49 30.09
CA THR A 2 2.25 5.87 28.77
C THR A 2 1.59 7.25 28.87
N ASN A 3 1.98 8.16 27.97
CA ASN A 3 1.46 9.54 27.99
C ASN A 3 -0.02 9.55 27.58
N SER A 4 -0.90 9.90 28.51
CA SER A 4 -2.36 9.90 28.31
C SER A 4 -2.85 10.98 27.34
N GLU A 5 -2.07 12.04 27.14
CA GLU A 5 -2.35 13.11 26.16
C GLU A 5 -2.08 12.62 24.74
N LEU A 6 -0.94 11.98 24.50
CA LEU A 6 -0.62 11.36 23.21
C LEU A 6 -1.69 10.35 22.79
N LEU A 7 -2.14 9.50 23.71
CA LEU A 7 -3.19 8.50 23.40
C LEU A 7 -4.53 9.15 23.05
N LYS A 8 -4.89 10.28 23.68
CA LYS A 8 -6.10 11.04 23.32
C LYS A 8 -5.96 11.63 21.92
N LEU A 9 -4.80 12.19 21.61
CA LEU A 9 -4.48 12.78 20.32
C LEU A 9 -4.49 11.73 19.20
N ILE A 10 -3.92 10.54 19.42
CA ILE A 10 -3.99 9.39 18.50
C ILE A 10 -5.45 9.03 18.18
N ARG A 11 -6.29 8.91 19.23
CA ARG A 11 -7.72 8.57 19.06
C ARG A 11 -8.50 9.67 18.34
N GLN A 12 -8.24 10.93 18.67
CA GLN A 12 -8.93 12.08 18.08
C GLN A 12 -8.73 12.16 16.57
N TYR A 13 -7.55 11.79 16.09
CA TYR A 13 -7.19 11.85 14.67
C TYR A 13 -7.36 10.51 13.95
N GLU A 14 -7.99 9.51 14.59
CA GLU A 14 -8.26 8.19 14.01
C GLU A 14 -7.03 7.54 13.38
N VAL A 15 -5.86 7.72 14.03
CA VAL A 15 -4.62 7.06 13.62
C VAL A 15 -4.81 5.55 13.74
N TRP A 16 -4.40 4.80 12.71
CA TRP A 16 -4.57 3.34 12.71
C TRP A 16 -3.77 2.68 13.83
N ASP A 17 -4.26 1.53 14.28
CA ASP A 17 -3.71 0.83 15.44
C ASP A 17 -2.22 0.49 15.27
N GLU A 18 -1.79 0.07 14.08
CA GLU A 18 -0.38 -0.23 13.79
C GLU A 18 0.51 1.02 13.90
N ASP A 19 0.07 2.13 13.28
CA ASP A 19 0.77 3.42 13.36
C ASP A 19 0.80 3.94 14.81
N ALA A 20 -0.30 3.78 15.54
CA ALA A 20 -0.43 4.19 16.94
C ALA A 20 0.55 3.45 17.85
N ILE A 21 0.73 2.14 17.66
CA ILE A 21 1.69 1.32 18.42
C ILE A 21 3.12 1.86 18.21
N GLU A 22 3.50 2.11 16.97
CA GLU A 22 4.84 2.59 16.65
C GLU A 22 5.06 4.03 17.14
N ILE A 23 4.07 4.91 17.00
CA ILE A 23 4.15 6.27 17.53
C ILE A 23 4.37 6.26 19.04
N VAL A 24 3.64 5.41 19.79
CA VAL A 24 3.82 5.31 21.25
C VAL A 24 5.23 4.82 21.59
N ARG A 25 5.72 3.79 20.89
CA ARG A 25 7.09 3.26 21.09
C ARG A 25 8.16 4.31 20.85
N ILE A 26 8.06 5.04 19.74
CA ILE A 26 9.00 6.11 19.38
C ILE A 26 8.91 7.25 20.41
N PHE A 27 7.69 7.66 20.77
CA PHE A 27 7.47 8.75 21.70
C PHE A 27 8.04 8.44 23.08
N GLU A 28 7.96 7.20 23.57
CA GLU A 28 8.49 6.84 24.89
C GLU A 28 10.00 7.11 25.04
N VAL A 29 10.78 6.85 23.99
CA VAL A 29 12.26 6.98 24.00
C VAL A 29 12.76 8.39 23.65
N MET A 30 11.87 9.31 23.29
CA MET A 30 12.23 10.71 23.00
C MET A 30 12.58 11.51 24.26
N THR A 31 13.40 12.55 24.08
CA THR A 31 13.65 13.56 25.13
C THR A 31 12.38 14.36 25.41
N ASP A 32 12.28 14.93 26.61
CA ASP A 32 11.08 15.67 27.03
C ASP A 32 10.82 16.89 26.14
N ASP A 33 11.86 17.61 25.73
CA ASP A 33 11.73 18.73 24.78
C ASP A 33 11.10 18.27 23.45
N LYS A 34 11.52 17.11 22.94
CA LYS A 34 10.97 16.54 21.70
C LYS A 34 9.53 16.07 21.89
N LYS A 35 9.20 15.49 23.04
CA LYS A 35 7.82 15.10 23.38
C LYS A 35 6.90 16.32 23.38
N ILE A 36 7.32 17.43 23.98
CA ILE A 36 6.57 18.69 23.98
C ILE A 36 6.39 19.23 22.55
N GLU A 37 7.45 19.25 21.74
CA GLU A 37 7.39 19.68 20.34
C GLU A 37 6.38 18.84 19.53
N ILE A 38 6.42 17.52 19.67
CA ILE A 38 5.50 16.59 19.01
C ILE A 38 4.05 16.87 19.43
N LEU A 39 3.78 17.01 20.72
CA LEU A 39 2.42 17.27 21.22
C LEU A 39 1.88 18.61 20.70
N ASN A 40 2.71 19.66 20.72
CA ASN A 40 2.33 20.98 20.22
C ASN A 40 2.08 20.99 18.71
N ASN A 41 2.79 20.16 17.95
CA ASN A 41 2.66 20.08 16.49
C ASN A 41 1.82 18.88 16.02
N TRP A 42 1.10 18.21 16.93
CA TRP A 42 0.46 16.93 16.65
C TRP A 42 -0.52 17.00 15.47
N HIS A 43 -1.30 18.08 15.38
CA HIS A 43 -2.25 18.29 14.29
C HIS A 43 -1.60 18.13 12.91
N ASN A 44 -0.45 18.78 12.69
CA ASN A 44 0.26 18.74 11.43
C ASN A 44 0.86 17.35 11.16
N ILE A 45 1.39 16.71 12.21
CA ILE A 45 1.94 15.35 12.12
C ILE A 45 0.84 14.38 11.71
N ALA A 46 -0.31 14.41 12.38
CA ALA A 46 -1.44 13.55 12.09
C ALA A 46 -1.99 13.74 10.67
N MET A 47 -2.07 14.99 10.19
CA MET A 47 -2.43 15.27 8.79
C MET A 47 -1.43 14.69 7.79
N GLN A 48 -0.12 14.76 8.09
CA GLN A 48 0.90 14.18 7.22
C GLN A 48 0.82 12.65 7.18
N ILE A 49 0.62 12.01 8.34
CA ILE A 49 0.40 10.56 8.43
C ILE A 49 -0.79 10.16 7.56
N LYS A 50 -1.92 10.86 7.71
CA LYS A 50 -3.12 10.62 6.91
C LYS A 50 -2.87 10.80 5.41
N LYS A 51 -2.21 11.89 5.02
CA LYS A 51 -1.87 12.15 3.62
C LYS A 51 -1.01 11.02 3.04
N HIS A 52 0.04 10.62 3.74
CA HIS A 52 0.93 9.54 3.27
C HIS A 52 0.20 8.21 3.15
N ARG A 53 -0.75 7.94 4.04
CA ARG A 53 -1.63 6.79 3.93
C ARG A 53 -2.46 6.83 2.66
N ASP A 54 -3.13 7.95 2.41
CA ASP A 54 -3.99 8.11 1.23
C ASP A 54 -3.16 7.98 -0.07
N ASP A 55 -1.95 8.54 -0.08
CA ASP A 55 -1.00 8.41 -1.18
C ASP A 55 -0.59 6.94 -1.41
N ILE A 56 -0.29 6.19 -0.33
CA ILE A 56 0.05 4.75 -0.40
C ILE A 56 -1.13 3.95 -0.95
N GLU A 57 -2.35 4.21 -0.49
CA GLU A 57 -3.51 3.45 -0.94
C GLU A 57 -3.82 3.69 -2.41
N LYS A 58 -3.68 4.93 -2.87
CA LYS A 58 -3.78 5.25 -4.30
C LYS A 58 -2.71 4.54 -5.14
N GLU A 59 -1.47 4.48 -4.65
CA GLU A 59 -0.40 3.77 -5.38
C GLU A 59 -0.69 2.27 -5.45
N LYS A 60 -1.20 1.65 -4.38
CA LYS A 60 -1.64 0.25 -4.41
C LYS A 60 -2.72 0.01 -5.44
N GLU A 61 -3.72 0.88 -5.54
CA GLU A 61 -4.78 0.79 -6.54
C GLU A 61 -4.21 0.81 -7.96
N ILE A 62 -3.30 1.75 -8.24
CA ILE A 62 -2.60 1.85 -9.53
C ILE A 62 -1.83 0.57 -9.84
N LEU A 63 -1.09 0.03 -8.86
CA LEU A 63 -0.32 -1.20 -9.03
C LEU A 63 -1.23 -2.41 -9.28
N LEU A 64 -2.39 -2.48 -8.62
CA LEU A 64 -3.36 -3.54 -8.81
C LEU A 64 -3.97 -3.49 -10.21
N ILE A 65 -4.36 -2.32 -10.71
CA ILE A 65 -4.84 -2.12 -12.08
C ILE A 65 -3.77 -2.59 -13.07
N ARG A 66 -2.53 -2.13 -12.92
CA ARG A 66 -1.41 -2.56 -13.79
C ARG A 66 -1.17 -4.07 -13.76
N ALA A 67 -1.32 -4.69 -12.60
CA ALA A 67 -1.18 -6.14 -12.48
C ALA A 67 -2.28 -6.88 -13.25
N ILE A 68 -3.52 -6.39 -13.21
CA ILE A 68 -4.63 -6.95 -13.98
C ILE A 68 -4.36 -6.81 -15.49
N ASP A 69 -3.98 -5.62 -15.94
CA ASP A 69 -3.66 -5.38 -17.36
C ASP A 69 -2.57 -6.34 -17.88
N ASN A 70 -1.53 -6.57 -17.07
CA ASN A 70 -0.47 -7.52 -17.40
C ASN A 70 -0.99 -8.97 -17.48
N ILE A 71 -1.85 -9.38 -16.55
CA ILE A 71 -2.45 -10.72 -16.57
C ILE A 71 -3.31 -10.91 -17.83
N GLU A 72 -4.11 -9.91 -18.20
CA GLU A 72 -4.92 -9.95 -19.42
C GLU A 72 -4.05 -10.07 -20.66
N HIS A 73 -2.97 -9.30 -20.73
CA HIS A 73 -1.99 -9.38 -21.81
C HIS A 73 -1.35 -10.79 -21.92
N ASP A 74 -0.89 -11.34 -20.79
CA ASP A 74 -0.28 -12.67 -20.74
C ASP A 74 -1.26 -13.76 -21.21
N ILE A 75 -2.53 -13.66 -20.83
CA ILE A 75 -3.59 -14.58 -21.28
C ILE A 75 -3.81 -14.47 -22.78
N GLU A 76 -3.84 -13.26 -23.34
CA GLU A 76 -3.97 -13.07 -24.78
C GLU A 76 -2.80 -13.66 -25.57
N GLU A 77 -1.57 -13.41 -25.12
CA GLU A 77 -0.37 -13.96 -25.76
C GLU A 77 -0.35 -15.49 -25.71
N TYR A 78 -0.70 -16.05 -24.55
CA TYR A 78 -0.83 -17.49 -24.40
C TYR A 78 -1.84 -18.07 -25.39
N ASN A 79 -3.03 -17.46 -25.51
CA ASN A 79 -4.06 -17.88 -26.45
C ASN A 79 -3.60 -17.80 -27.92
N LYS A 80 -2.96 -16.70 -28.32
CA LYS A 80 -2.37 -16.53 -29.67
C LYS A 80 -1.35 -17.63 -29.95
N SER A 81 -0.49 -17.94 -28.99
CA SER A 81 0.53 -18.99 -29.11
C SER A 81 -0.09 -20.39 -29.28
N LEU A 82 -1.17 -20.67 -28.53
CA LEU A 82 -1.89 -21.94 -28.55
C LEU A 82 -2.58 -22.15 -29.90
N VAL A 83 -3.26 -21.12 -30.41
CA VAL A 83 -3.88 -21.13 -31.75
C VAL A 83 -2.82 -21.37 -32.81
N ALA A 84 -1.72 -20.61 -32.81
CA ALA A 84 -0.65 -20.77 -33.79
C ALA A 84 -0.03 -22.18 -33.76
N LYS A 85 0.13 -22.77 -32.56
CA LYS A 85 0.62 -24.14 -32.38
C LYS A 85 -0.36 -25.18 -32.94
N ASN A 86 -1.66 -24.99 -32.73
CA ASN A 86 -2.70 -25.88 -33.22
C ASN A 86 -2.83 -25.81 -34.75
N THR A 87 -2.86 -24.61 -35.33
CA THR A 87 -2.87 -24.41 -36.79
C THR A 87 -1.66 -25.08 -37.46
N LYS A 88 -0.45 -24.91 -36.90
CA LYS A 88 0.76 -25.59 -37.40
C LYS A 88 0.64 -27.11 -37.37
N LYS A 89 -0.01 -27.68 -36.34
CA LYS A 89 -0.23 -29.13 -36.23
C LYS A 89 -1.24 -29.61 -37.27
N GLU A 90 -2.33 -28.90 -37.48
CA GLU A 90 -3.36 -29.26 -38.47
C GLU A 90 -2.83 -29.19 -39.90
N LEU A 91 -2.11 -28.14 -40.26
CA LEU A 91 -1.46 -28.03 -41.57
C LEU A 91 -0.48 -29.19 -41.85
N LYS A 92 0.23 -29.67 -40.83
CA LYS A 92 1.10 -30.85 -40.96
C LYS A 92 0.30 -32.14 -41.18
N LYS A 93 -0.89 -32.26 -40.59
CA LYS A 93 -1.78 -33.41 -40.83
C LYS A 93 -2.37 -33.40 -42.24
N MET A 94 -2.70 -32.23 -42.78
CA MET A 94 -3.26 -32.09 -44.14
C MET A 94 -2.26 -32.32 -45.28
N ARG A 95 -0.95 -32.24 -44.99
CA ARG A 95 0.14 -32.49 -45.97
C ARG A 95 0.60 -33.96 -46.01
N LYS A 96 -0.01 -34.83 -45.20
CA LYS A 96 0.16 -36.30 -45.23
C LYS A 96 -1.05 -36.92 -45.88
#